data_AF-A0A1M5AG12-F1
#
_entry.id   AF-A0A1M5AG12-F1
#
_cell.length_a   1.000
_cell.length_b   1.000
_cell.length_c   1.000
_cell.angle_alpha   90.00
_cell.angle_beta   90.00
_cell.angle_gamma   90.00
#
_symmetry.space_group_name_H-M   'P 1'
#
loop_
_entity.id
_entity.type
_entity.pdbx_description
1 polymer ?
#
loop_
_entity_poly.entity_id
_entity_poly.type
_entity_poly.pdbx_seq_one_letter_code
_entity_poly.pdbx_strand_id
1 'polypeptide(L)'
;MKLSKNFSLEELCHSNIGVANGINNKPTIEQIVNLRGLCQCLLEPIRTLAGEPIIVNSGFRNKKLNKLVGGVETSQHCKGEAADIRCNKLTARELYDLIKNSAIRVDQCILYPTFVHVSYKINLANRCQYLINKTVKL
;
A
#
# COMPACT_ATOMS: atom_id res chain seq x y z
N MET A 1 -10.24 -11.53 -9.12
CA MET A 1 -9.29 -11.24 -10.23
C MET A 1 -7.89 -11.06 -9.66
N LYS A 2 -6.86 -11.63 -10.30
CA LYS A 2 -5.46 -11.37 -9.94
C LYS A 2 -4.97 -10.04 -10.52
N LEU A 3 -4.22 -9.27 -9.72
CA LEU A 3 -3.56 -8.03 -10.15
C LEU A 3 -2.10 -8.30 -10.54
N SER A 4 -1.49 -9.31 -9.93
CA SER A 4 -0.14 -9.81 -10.22
C SER A 4 -0.07 -11.30 -9.82
N LYS A 5 1.13 -11.89 -9.76
CA LYS A 5 1.32 -13.30 -9.40
C LYS A 5 0.80 -13.57 -7.99
N ASN A 6 1.18 -12.72 -7.04
CA ASN A 6 0.93 -12.93 -5.62
C ASN A 6 -0.26 -12.11 -5.10
N PHE A 7 -0.60 -10.99 -5.72
CA PHE A 7 -1.63 -10.08 -5.21
C PHE A 7 -2.94 -10.12 -6.01
N SER A 8 -4.07 -10.04 -5.31
CA SER A 8 -5.42 -10.06 -5.91
C SER A 8 -6.17 -8.75 -5.70
N LEU A 9 -7.16 -8.47 -6.55
CA LEU A 9 -8.01 -7.29 -6.39
C LEU A 9 -8.81 -7.35 -5.09
N GLU A 10 -9.30 -8.53 -4.72
CA GLU A 10 -10.07 -8.73 -3.50
C GLU A 10 -9.23 -8.39 -2.26
N GLU A 11 -8.02 -8.91 -2.18
CA GLU A 11 -7.05 -8.59 -1.12
C GLU A 11 -6.79 -7.08 -1.03
N LEU A 12 -6.52 -6.41 -2.16
CA LEU A 12 -6.23 -4.98 -2.19
C LEU A 12 -7.46 -4.10 -1.91
N CYS A 13 -8.69 -4.61 -2.04
CA CYS A 13 -9.91 -3.89 -1.73
C CYS A 13 -10.53 -4.27 -0.39
N HIS A 14 -10.02 -5.31 0.27
CA HIS A 14 -10.54 -5.78 1.55
C HIS A 14 -10.31 -4.74 2.66
N SER A 15 -11.31 -4.58 3.52
CA SER A 15 -11.20 -3.75 4.72
C SER A 15 -12.17 -4.25 5.78
N ASN A 16 -11.65 -4.70 6.92
CA ASN A 16 -12.49 -5.14 8.05
C ASN A 16 -13.43 -4.02 8.53
N ILE A 17 -12.95 -2.76 8.53
CA ILE A 17 -13.77 -1.59 8.89
C ILE A 17 -14.86 -1.36 7.84
N GLY A 18 -14.53 -1.50 6.55
CA GLY A 18 -15.51 -1.41 5.47
C GLY A 18 -16.61 -2.46 5.60
N VAL A 19 -16.23 -3.72 5.83
CA VAL A 19 -17.17 -4.83 6.06
C VAL A 19 -18.06 -4.56 7.28
N ALA A 20 -17.48 -4.19 8.43
CA ALA A 20 -18.22 -3.91 9.65
C ALA A 20 -19.22 -2.75 9.52
N ASN A 21 -19.01 -1.84 8.57
CA ASN A 21 -19.86 -0.67 8.32
C ASN A 21 -20.68 -0.77 7.03
N GLY A 22 -20.77 -1.96 6.41
CA GLY A 22 -21.52 -2.18 5.18
C GLY A 22 -21.05 -1.31 4.00
N ILE A 23 -19.77 -0.93 3.96
CA ILE A 23 -19.19 -0.11 2.89
C ILE A 23 -18.67 -1.02 1.78
N ASN A 24 -19.30 -0.92 0.61
CA ASN A 24 -18.81 -1.56 -0.61
C ASN A 24 -17.56 -0.83 -1.14
N ASN A 25 -16.37 -1.34 -0.82
CA ASN A 25 -15.08 -0.74 -1.19
C ASN A 25 -14.64 -1.10 -2.62
N LYS A 26 -15.49 -0.83 -3.61
CA LYS A 26 -15.23 -1.19 -5.01
C LYS A 26 -14.48 -0.08 -5.77
N PRO A 27 -13.37 -0.40 -6.47
CA PRO A 27 -12.65 0.55 -7.30
C PRO A 27 -13.27 0.73 -8.69
N THR A 28 -12.95 1.85 -9.33
CA THR A 28 -13.20 2.11 -10.75
C THR A 28 -12.17 1.38 -11.63
N ILE A 29 -12.40 1.34 -12.95
CA ILE A 29 -11.46 0.74 -13.90
C ILE A 29 -10.07 1.40 -13.83
N GLU A 30 -10.02 2.73 -13.75
CA GLU A 30 -8.77 3.48 -13.60
C GLU A 30 -8.03 3.09 -12.31
N GLN A 31 -8.74 3.00 -11.19
CA GLN A 31 -8.16 2.59 -9.92
C GLN A 31 -7.66 1.13 -9.97
N ILE A 32 -8.33 0.25 -10.71
CA ILE A 32 -7.85 -1.13 -10.94
C ILE A 32 -6.54 -1.14 -11.75
N VAL A 33 -6.41 -0.27 -12.76
CA VAL A 33 -5.16 -0.12 -13.52
C VAL A 33 -4.03 0.35 -12.60
N ASN A 34 -4.29 1.34 -11.75
CA ASN A 34 -3.30 1.82 -10.77
C ASN A 34 -2.92 0.73 -9.77
N LEU A 35 -3.88 -0.03 -9.24
CA LEU A 35 -3.63 -1.14 -8.33
C LEU A 35 -2.79 -2.25 -8.99
N ARG A 36 -3.03 -2.52 -10.27
CA ARG A 36 -2.22 -3.45 -11.05
C ARG A 36 -0.77 -2.96 -11.16
N GLY A 37 -0.57 -1.68 -11.49
CA GLY A 37 0.74 -1.05 -11.52
C GLY A 37 1.44 -1.09 -10.16
N LEU A 38 0.74 -0.73 -9.07
CA LEU A 38 1.24 -0.84 -7.71
C LEU A 38 1.70 -2.27 -7.37
N CYS A 39 0.89 -3.28 -7.71
CA CYS A 39 1.25 -4.66 -7.44
C CYS A 39 2.49 -5.09 -8.23
N GLN A 40 2.49 -4.86 -9.55
CA GLN A 40 3.54 -5.35 -10.45
C GLN A 40 4.86 -4.61 -10.28
N CYS A 41 4.81 -3.29 -10.15
CA CYS A 41 6.00 -2.44 -10.15
C CYS A 41 6.56 -2.16 -8.75
N LEU A 42 5.80 -2.45 -7.69
CA LEU A 42 6.23 -2.17 -6.33
C LEU A 42 6.07 -3.36 -5.38
N LEU A 43 4.87 -3.91 -5.19
CA LEU A 43 4.65 -4.95 -4.18
C LEU A 43 5.37 -6.27 -4.50
N GLU A 44 5.39 -6.69 -5.77
CA GLU A 44 6.12 -7.89 -6.21
C GLU A 44 7.65 -7.75 -6.05
N PRO A 45 8.28 -6.63 -6.46
CA PRO A 45 9.67 -6.35 -6.13
C PRO A 45 9.96 -6.36 -4.62
N ILE A 46 9.11 -5.72 -3.80
CA ILE A 46 9.28 -5.72 -2.33
C ILE A 46 9.22 -7.14 -1.77
N ARG A 47 8.24 -7.94 -2.22
CA ARG A 47 8.11 -9.35 -1.81
C ARG A 47 9.35 -10.17 -2.18
N THR A 48 9.87 -9.96 -3.39
CA THR A 48 11.09 -10.62 -3.85
C THR A 48 12.29 -10.22 -3.00
N LEU A 49 12.45 -8.93 -2.74
CA LEU A 49 13.53 -8.37 -1.93
C LEU A 49 13.48 -8.87 -0.47
N ALA A 50 12.28 -8.96 0.11
CA ALA A 50 12.09 -9.46 1.47
C ALA A 50 12.30 -10.97 1.60
N GLY A 51 12.25 -11.72 0.48
CA GLY A 51 12.27 -13.19 0.50
C GLY A 51 11.06 -13.83 1.18
N GLU A 52 10.04 -13.05 1.51
CA GLU A 52 8.93 -13.42 2.41
C GLU A 52 7.60 -12.86 1.90
N PRO A 53 6.46 -13.48 2.23
CA PRO A 53 5.15 -12.94 1.88
C PRO A 53 4.92 -11.54 2.47
N ILE A 54 4.57 -10.60 1.59
CA ILE A 54 4.06 -9.29 1.98
C ILE A 54 2.55 -9.38 2.17
N ILE A 55 2.09 -8.90 3.32
CA ILE A 55 0.69 -8.87 3.72
C ILE A 55 0.17 -7.45 3.56
N VAL A 56 -0.90 -7.31 2.79
CA VAL A 56 -1.60 -6.04 2.61
C VAL A 56 -2.62 -5.87 3.74
N ASN A 57 -2.39 -4.90 4.61
CA ASN A 57 -3.36 -4.53 5.65
C ASN A 57 -4.50 -3.67 5.08
N SER A 58 -4.17 -2.79 4.12
CA SER A 58 -5.13 -1.91 3.44
C SER A 58 -4.57 -1.47 2.10
N GLY A 59 -5.27 -1.75 1.00
CA GLY A 59 -4.95 -1.24 -0.34
C GLY A 59 -5.85 -0.06 -0.71
N PHE A 60 -6.70 -0.24 -1.72
CA PHE A 60 -7.66 0.75 -2.14
C PHE A 60 -8.64 1.15 -1.03
N ARG A 61 -8.98 2.43 -0.95
CA ARG A 61 -10.07 2.94 -0.11
C ARG A 61 -10.91 3.93 -0.90
N ASN A 62 -12.20 3.64 -1.09
CA ASN A 62 -13.12 4.64 -1.63
C ASN A 62 -13.23 5.84 -0.68
N LYS A 63 -13.78 6.96 -1.16
CA LYS A 63 -13.87 8.21 -0.38
C LYS A 63 -14.57 8.03 0.98
N LYS A 64 -15.64 7.23 1.02
CA LYS A 64 -16.41 6.96 2.25
C LYS A 64 -15.58 6.20 3.28
N LEU A 65 -14.93 5.12 2.86
CA LEU A 65 -14.05 4.33 3.72
C LEU A 65 -12.84 5.15 4.18
N ASN A 66 -12.20 5.88 3.27
CA ASN A 66 -11.03 6.70 3.60
C ASN A 66 -11.38 7.76 4.65
N LYS A 67 -12.53 8.44 4.52
CA LYS A 67 -13.01 9.39 5.54
C LYS A 67 -13.28 8.70 6.88
N LEU A 68 -13.92 7.53 6.86
CA LEU A 68 -14.25 6.77 8.08
C LEU A 68 -12.99 6.37 8.89
N VAL A 69 -11.89 6.02 8.20
CA VAL A 69 -10.62 5.67 8.86
C VAL A 69 -9.72 6.89 9.15
N GLY A 70 -10.25 8.11 9.02
CA GLY A 70 -9.50 9.36 9.27
C GLY A 70 -8.46 9.70 8.20
N GLY A 71 -8.56 9.13 7.01
CA GLY A 71 -7.68 9.42 5.88
C GLY A 71 -7.94 10.80 5.29
N VAL A 72 -6.88 11.45 4.82
CA VAL A 72 -6.96 12.74 4.11
C VAL A 72 -7.58 12.58 2.73
N GLU A 73 -8.24 13.64 2.22
CA GLU A 73 -8.95 13.61 0.94
C GLU A 73 -8.03 13.30 -0.25
N THR A 74 -6.80 13.80 -0.22
CA THR A 74 -5.79 13.64 -1.28
C THR A 74 -5.01 12.32 -1.21
N SER A 75 -5.45 11.38 -0.36
CA SER A 75 -4.82 10.08 -0.14
C SER A 75 -4.68 9.26 -1.42
N GLN A 76 -3.51 8.65 -1.62
CA GLN A 76 -3.24 7.76 -2.75
C GLN A 76 -3.96 6.41 -2.66
N HIS A 77 -4.44 6.00 -1.48
CA HIS A 77 -5.34 4.86 -1.38
C HIS A 77 -6.64 5.09 -2.17
N CYS A 78 -7.13 6.34 -2.23
CA CYS A 78 -8.31 6.71 -3.01
C CYS A 78 -8.09 6.66 -4.51
N LYS A 79 -6.83 6.59 -4.96
CA LYS A 79 -6.45 6.52 -6.37
C LYS A 79 -6.06 5.11 -6.81
N GLY A 80 -6.00 4.15 -5.88
CA GLY A 80 -5.46 2.82 -6.14
C GLY A 80 -3.93 2.80 -6.29
N GLU A 81 -3.24 3.82 -5.77
CA GLU A 81 -1.81 4.03 -5.93
C GLU A 81 -1.00 3.66 -4.67
N ALA A 82 -1.65 3.25 -3.58
CA ALA A 82 -0.99 2.98 -2.31
C ALA A 82 -1.50 1.73 -1.58
N ALA A 83 -0.63 1.17 -0.74
CA ALA A 83 -0.94 0.08 0.17
C ALA A 83 -0.19 0.25 1.50
N ASP A 84 -0.87 -0.13 2.59
CA ASP A 84 -0.28 -0.31 3.90
C ASP A 84 0.09 -1.78 4.05
N ILE A 85 1.39 -2.07 4.23
CA ILE A 85 1.94 -3.43 4.15
C ILE A 85 2.73 -3.82 5.39
N ARG A 86 2.83 -5.12 5.64
CA ARG A 86 3.69 -5.72 6.66
C ARG A 86 4.29 -7.03 6.17
N CYS A 87 5.32 -7.51 6.86
CA CYS A 87 5.90 -8.83 6.70
C CYS A 87 5.88 -9.52 8.07
N ASN A 88 5.64 -10.83 8.12
CA ASN A 88 5.62 -11.55 9.40
C ASN A 88 7.03 -11.77 9.99
N LYS A 89 8.07 -11.76 9.13
CA LYS A 89 9.46 -12.03 9.52
C LYS A 89 10.30 -10.77 9.70
N LEU A 90 9.76 -9.61 9.34
CA LEU A 90 10.41 -8.32 9.48
C LEU A 90 9.48 -7.39 10.26
N THR A 91 10.05 -6.67 11.22
CA THR A 91 9.39 -5.51 11.82
C THR A 91 9.09 -4.46 10.75
N ALA A 92 8.16 -3.54 11.04
CA ALA A 92 7.88 -2.42 10.14
C ALA A 92 9.14 -1.61 9.82
N ARG A 93 10.03 -1.43 10.81
CA ARG A 93 11.30 -0.73 10.65
C ARG A 93 12.24 -1.49 9.72
N GLU A 94 12.46 -2.79 9.95
CA GLU A 94 13.32 -3.59 9.08
C GLU A 94 12.82 -3.62 7.64
N LEU A 95 11.50 -3.76 7.43
CA LEU A 95 10.92 -3.71 6.09
C LEU A 95 11.10 -2.34 5.44
N TYR A 96 10.90 -1.25 6.19
CA TYR A 96 11.11 0.11 5.69
C TYR A 96 12.58 0.35 5.30
N ASP A 97 13.52 -0.03 6.16
CA ASP A 97 14.95 0.16 5.93
C ASP A 97 15.43 -0.73 4.76
N LEU A 98 14.89 -1.94 4.62
CA LEU A 98 15.13 -2.81 3.47
C LEU A 98 14.70 -2.17 2.16
N ILE A 99 13.49 -1.60 2.10
CA ILE A 99 12.98 -0.92 0.91
C ILE A 99 13.83 0.32 0.60
N LYS A 100 14.11 1.14 1.62
CA LYS A 100 14.87 2.39 1.50
C LYS A 100 16.29 2.19 0.98
N ASN A 101 16.94 1.09 1.36
CA ASN A 101 18.31 0.78 0.96
C ASN A 101 18.38 -0.04 -0.34
N SER A 102 17.26 -0.21 -1.05
CA SER A 102 17.19 -0.95 -2.30
C SER A 102 17.12 -0.04 -3.53
N ALA A 103 17.23 -0.64 -4.72
CA ALA A 103 17.01 0.04 -5.99
C ALA A 103 15.51 0.21 -6.36
N ILE A 104 14.59 -0.23 -5.49
CA ILE A 104 13.15 -0.17 -5.77
C ILE A 104 12.68 1.29 -5.75
N ARG A 105 12.06 1.72 -6.84
CA ARG A 105 11.53 3.08 -6.97
C ARG A 105 10.12 3.18 -6.38
N VAL A 106 9.97 4.03 -5.36
CA VAL A 106 8.68 4.37 -4.72
C VAL A 106 8.27 5.80 -5.06
N ASP A 107 6.97 6.10 -5.03
CA ASP A 107 6.53 7.49 -4.88
C ASP A 107 6.73 7.93 -3.42
N GLN A 108 6.16 7.17 -2.48
CA GLN A 108 6.38 7.35 -1.05
C GLN A 108 6.57 5.99 -0.37
N CYS A 109 7.47 5.95 0.62
CA CYS A 109 7.62 4.90 1.61
C CYS A 109 7.63 5.56 2.98
N ILE A 110 6.66 5.25 3.83
CA ILE A 110 6.44 5.90 5.11
C ILE A 110 6.36 4.86 6.21
N LEU A 111 7.26 4.94 7.19
CA LEU A 111 7.23 4.07 8.35
C LEU A 111 6.12 4.48 9.32
N TYR A 112 5.28 3.52 9.71
CA TYR A 112 4.35 3.62 10.84
C TYR A 112 4.77 2.62 11.94
N PRO A 113 4.20 2.73 13.16
CA PRO A 113 4.61 1.86 14.28
C PRO A 113 4.51 0.35 13.98
N THR A 114 3.52 -0.07 13.19
CA THR A 114 3.22 -1.50 12.97
C THR A 114 3.18 -1.92 11.50
N PHE A 115 3.36 -0.99 10.56
CA PHE A 115 3.32 -1.24 9.13
C PHE A 115 4.14 -0.22 8.36
N VAL A 116 4.33 -0.47 7.06
CA VAL A 116 4.93 0.49 6.12
C VAL A 116 3.87 0.90 5.11
N HIS A 117 3.65 2.19 4.94
CA HIS A 117 2.85 2.71 3.84
C HIS A 117 3.73 2.86 2.61
N VAL A 118 3.33 2.29 1.48
CA VAL A 118 4.04 2.40 0.22
C VAL A 118 3.11 2.86 -0.90
N SER A 119 3.63 3.65 -1.82
CA SER A 119 2.84 4.13 -2.97
C SER A 119 3.66 4.19 -4.26
N TYR A 120 2.95 4.08 -5.39
CA TYR A 120 3.51 4.05 -6.73
C TYR A 120 2.56 4.69 -7.73
N LYS A 121 3.09 5.55 -8.61
CA LYS A 121 2.35 6.15 -9.73
C LYS A 121 2.86 5.57 -11.03
N ILE A 122 1.94 5.05 -11.85
CA ILE A 122 2.28 4.45 -13.15
C ILE A 122 2.54 5.51 -14.24
N ASN A 123 1.76 6.59 -14.25
CA ASN A 123 1.79 7.60 -15.32
C ASN A 123 2.50 8.90 -14.96
N LEU A 124 3.10 8.99 -13.76
CA LEU A 124 3.71 10.21 -13.26
C LEU A 124 5.06 9.90 -12.61
N ALA A 125 5.90 10.92 -12.51
CA ALA A 125 7.16 10.82 -11.80
C ALA A 125 6.92 10.44 -10.33
N ASN A 126 7.49 9.31 -9.93
CA ASN A 126 7.55 8.87 -8.55
C ASN A 126 8.57 9.73 -7.78
N ARG A 127 8.14 10.30 -6.65
CA ARG A 127 8.89 11.30 -5.87
C ARG A 127 10.06 10.74 -5.06
N CYS A 128 10.18 9.42 -4.91
CA CYS A 128 11.23 8.77 -4.12
C CYS A 128 11.31 9.28 -2.67
N GLN A 129 10.16 9.50 -2.02
CA GLN A 129 10.11 10.01 -0.65
C GLN A 129 10.19 8.89 0.39
N TYR A 130 11.06 9.07 1.38
CA TYR A 130 11.21 8.18 2.52
C TYR A 130 10.94 8.97 3.80
N LEU A 131 9.85 8.65 4.50
CA LEU A 131 9.38 9.42 5.65
C LEU A 131 9.18 8.50 6.87
N ILE A 132 9.16 9.09 8.06
CA ILE A 132 8.82 8.40 9.31
C ILE A 132 7.62 9.14 9.89
N ASN A 133 6.54 8.40 10.18
CA ASN A 133 5.37 8.99 10.82
C ASN A 133 5.73 9.41 12.25
N LYS A 134 5.25 10.59 12.67
CA LYS A 134 5.48 11.16 14.02
C LYS A 134 5.07 10.25 15.19
N THR A 135 4.26 9.23 14.94
CA THR A 135 3.82 8.26 15.95
C THR A 135 4.85 7.17 16.24
N VAL A 136 5.87 7.01 15.39
CA VAL A 136 6.98 6.08 15.62
C VAL A 136 7.86 6.64 16.73
N LYS A 137 7.99 5.90 17.83
CA LYS A 137 8.98 6.20 18.87
C LYS A 137 10.35 5.74 18.36
N LEU A 138 11.34 6.65 18.41
CA LEU A 138 12.74 6.37 18.08
C LEU A 138 13.41 5.61 19.23
#